data_AF-A0A8C0US78-F1
#
_entry.id   AF-A0A8C0US78-F1
#
_cell.length_a   1.000
_cell.length_b   1.000
_cell.length_c   1.000
_cell.angle_alpha   90.00
_cell.angle_beta   90.00
_cell.angle_gamma   90.00
#
_symmetry.space_group_name_H-M   'P 1'
#
loop_
_entity.id
_entity.type
_entity.pdbx_description
1 polymer ?
#
loop_
_entity_poly.entity_id
_entity_poly.type
_entity_poly.pdbx_seq_one_letter_code
_entity_poly.pdbx_strand_id
1 'polypeptide(L)'
;MLLHPSFSKGVKCALPWLPSCRTSWLLLPQWETFPLIKKPHTLILYEHKAKATNSKCLGYSDVLDDPFQAPGNQSLIPLEKAEAQFLFVLGQDDHVVKSEHYATEVCKLLQAQGKENFQILSYPGTGHCIDPPFFPLYRIGSHLVFHKRAVLGGELRVYSKAQVHAWSQIQAFFKNLKKNQKKPPKNPKNNHEEIHSK
;
A
#
# COMPACT_ATOMS: atom_id res chain seq x y z
N MET A 1 -2.28 -9.14 32.05
CA MET A 1 -3.54 -9.34 31.30
C MET A 1 -3.23 -9.06 29.83
N LEU A 2 -3.01 -10.11 29.04
CA LEU A 2 -2.56 -10.03 27.64
C LEU A 2 -3.75 -9.68 26.75
N LEU A 3 -3.80 -8.44 26.25
CA LEU A 3 -4.75 -8.07 25.19
C LEU A 3 -4.17 -8.52 23.84
N HIS A 4 -4.64 -9.68 23.39
CA HIS A 4 -4.48 -10.13 22.01
C HIS A 4 -5.03 -9.04 21.07
N PRO A 5 -4.24 -8.48 20.13
CA PRO A 5 -4.79 -7.59 19.13
C PRO A 5 -5.67 -8.41 18.18
N SER A 6 -6.98 -8.34 18.40
CA SER A 6 -7.98 -8.89 17.48
C SER A 6 -7.92 -8.08 16.18
N PHE A 7 -7.43 -8.71 15.11
CA PHE A 7 -7.57 -8.16 13.77
C PHE A 7 -9.04 -8.29 13.38
N SER A 8 -9.74 -7.15 13.30
CA SER A 8 -11.13 -7.15 12.84
C SER A 8 -11.22 -7.69 11.41
N LYS A 9 -12.21 -8.56 11.19
CA LYS A 9 -12.60 -9.05 9.86
C LYS A 9 -13.18 -7.88 9.06
N GLY A 10 -12.36 -7.25 8.24
CA GLY A 10 -12.78 -6.11 7.44
C GLY A 10 -11.64 -5.49 6.65
N VAL A 11 -11.81 -5.48 5.33
CA VAL A 11 -11.03 -4.84 4.26
C VAL A 11 -9.99 -3.81 4.76
N LYS A 12 -8.71 -4.09 4.52
CA LYS A 12 -7.63 -3.12 4.65
C LYS A 12 -6.99 -2.89 3.29
N CYS A 13 -7.40 -1.81 2.62
CA CYS A 13 -6.59 -1.27 1.53
C CYS A 13 -5.47 -0.45 2.16
N ALA A 14 -4.23 -0.95 2.08
CA ALA A 14 -3.05 -0.13 2.29
C ALA A 14 -2.77 0.60 0.97
N LEU A 15 -3.52 1.66 0.70
CA LEU A 15 -3.06 2.68 -0.24
C LEU A 15 -2.33 3.73 0.61
N PRO A 16 -1.05 4.02 0.38
CA PRO A 16 -0.50 5.28 0.82
C PRO A 16 -1.14 6.38 -0.05
N TRP A 17 -2.39 6.72 0.25
CA TRP A 17 -2.94 8.03 -0.09
C TRP A 17 -2.23 9.02 0.83
N LEU A 18 -1.00 9.38 0.48
CA LEU A 18 -0.45 10.64 0.95
C LEU A 18 -1.28 11.71 0.24
N PRO A 19 -1.99 12.58 0.98
CA PRO A 19 -2.67 13.71 0.38
C PRO A 19 -1.67 14.40 -0.54
N SER A 20 -2.01 14.52 -1.83
CA SER A 20 -1.21 15.21 -2.83
C SER A 20 -0.57 16.44 -2.18
N CYS A 21 0.74 16.59 -2.33
CA CYS A 21 1.52 17.67 -1.73
C CYS A 21 0.99 19.07 -2.11
N ARG A 22 -0.11 19.54 -1.50
CA ARG A 22 -0.59 20.94 -1.30
C ARG A 22 -2.08 21.13 -0.98
N THR A 23 -2.98 20.14 -1.09
CA THR A 23 -4.43 20.41 -0.94
C THR A 23 -5.00 20.38 0.48
N SER A 24 -4.20 20.22 1.52
CA SER A 24 -4.68 20.36 2.91
C SER A 24 -4.42 21.77 3.46
N TRP A 25 -5.17 22.78 3.03
CA TRP A 25 -5.24 24.08 3.71
C TRP A 25 -6.66 24.65 3.88
N LEU A 26 -7.70 23.87 3.61
CA LEU A 26 -9.06 24.21 3.99
C LEU A 26 -9.72 22.93 4.50
N LEU A 27 -10.18 22.96 5.75
CA LEU A 27 -10.80 21.88 6.54
C LEU A 27 -9.85 21.07 7.43
N LEU A 28 -9.46 21.67 8.55
CA LEU A 28 -9.33 20.96 9.83
C LEU A 28 -10.34 21.63 10.79
N PRO A 29 -11.07 20.87 11.64
CA PRO A 29 -10.42 20.20 12.76
C PRO A 29 -11.11 18.91 13.25
N GLN A 30 -10.55 17.72 12.97
CA GLN A 30 -10.67 16.54 13.86
C GLN A 30 -9.78 15.39 13.35
N TRP A 31 -8.52 15.31 13.79
CA TRP A 31 -7.71 14.11 13.57
C TRP A 31 -7.07 13.54 14.84
N GLU A 32 -7.45 14.05 16.01
CA GLU A 32 -7.16 13.37 17.28
C GLU A 32 -8.04 12.12 17.43
N THR A 33 -7.65 11.01 16.79
CA THR A 33 -7.80 9.60 17.23
C THR A 33 -7.57 8.63 16.06
N PHE A 34 -6.31 8.48 15.62
CA PHE A 34 -5.89 7.25 14.95
C PHE A 34 -4.85 6.54 15.83
N PRO A 35 -5.22 5.46 16.55
CA PRO A 35 -4.27 4.62 17.26
C PRO A 35 -3.61 3.62 16.29
N LEU A 36 -3.17 4.08 15.12
CA LEU A 36 -2.50 3.23 14.11
C LEU A 36 -0.97 3.25 14.22
N ILE A 37 -0.42 3.93 15.24
CA ILE A 37 1.00 3.88 15.57
C ILE A 37 1.11 3.35 17.01
N LYS A 38 1.04 2.02 17.17
CA LYS A 38 1.77 1.40 18.29
C LYS A 38 3.23 1.74 18.04
N LYS A 39 3.86 2.64 18.80
CA LYS A 39 5.30 2.94 18.66
C LYS A 39 6.10 1.62 18.60
N PRO A 40 6.69 1.21 17.46
CA PRO A 40 7.72 0.19 17.46
C PRO A 40 9.04 0.91 17.15
N HIS A 41 10.16 0.21 17.26
CA HIS A 41 11.50 0.72 16.97
C HIS A 41 11.54 1.64 15.75
N THR A 42 12.06 2.85 15.98
CA THR A 42 12.14 3.98 15.05
C THR A 42 12.67 3.53 13.70
N LEU A 43 11.82 3.55 12.65
CA LEU A 43 12.33 3.63 11.29
C LEU A 43 13.08 4.96 11.18
N ILE A 44 14.42 4.89 11.25
CA ILE A 44 15.26 6.07 11.18
C ILE A 44 15.37 6.49 9.72
N LEU A 45 15.10 7.76 9.46
CA LEU A 45 15.28 8.38 8.17
C LEU A 45 16.64 9.09 8.15
N TYR A 46 17.53 8.64 7.29
CA TYR A 46 18.90 9.15 7.18
C TYR A 46 19.00 10.16 6.04
N GLU A 47 18.83 11.45 6.36
CA GLU A 47 18.84 12.51 5.34
C GLU A 47 20.10 12.49 4.46
N HIS A 48 21.26 12.15 5.03
CA HIS A 48 22.53 12.07 4.31
C HIS A 48 22.55 11.00 3.21
N LYS A 49 21.60 10.05 3.20
CA LYS A 49 21.42 9.07 2.13
C LYS A 49 20.58 9.60 0.96
N ALA A 50 20.00 10.79 1.08
CA ALA A 50 19.28 11.43 -0.02
C ALA A 50 20.24 11.74 -1.18
N LYS A 51 19.81 11.47 -2.40
CA LYS A 51 20.65 11.60 -3.60
C LYS A 51 20.32 12.89 -4.35
N ALA A 52 21.34 13.67 -4.67
CA ALA A 52 21.18 14.83 -5.55
C ALA A 52 20.79 14.36 -6.95
N THR A 53 19.85 15.08 -7.57
CA THR A 53 19.46 14.88 -8.96
C THR A 53 19.87 16.08 -9.81
N ASN A 54 19.89 15.90 -11.14
CA ASN A 54 20.20 16.96 -12.10
C ASN A 54 19.27 18.19 -11.99
N SER A 55 18.13 18.06 -11.31
CA SER A 55 17.11 19.10 -11.14
C SER A 55 17.29 19.98 -9.89
N LYS A 56 18.45 19.94 -9.21
CA LYS A 56 18.69 20.56 -7.88
C LYS A 56 17.68 20.11 -6.80
N CYS A 57 17.00 18.99 -7.03
CA CYS A 57 16.09 18.34 -6.09
C CYS A 57 16.70 17.01 -5.62
N LEU A 58 16.15 16.45 -4.55
CA LEU A 58 16.66 15.24 -3.91
C LEU A 58 15.76 14.03 -4.21
N GLY A 59 16.37 12.87 -4.45
CA GLY A 59 15.73 11.56 -4.37
C GLY A 59 15.87 11.00 -2.96
N TYR A 60 14.78 10.44 -2.43
CA TYR A 60 14.67 9.97 -1.04
C TYR A 60 14.49 8.46 -0.92
N SER A 61 14.43 7.72 -2.03
CA SER A 61 14.23 6.27 -2.07
C SER A 61 15.21 5.48 -1.18
N ASP A 62 16.41 6.00 -0.90
CA ASP A 62 17.45 5.34 -0.10
C ASP A 62 17.55 5.86 1.35
N VAL A 63 16.66 6.76 1.75
CA VAL A 63 16.73 7.41 3.07
C VAL A 63 16.24 6.52 4.20
N LEU A 64 15.42 5.52 3.88
CA LEU A 64 14.97 4.50 4.79
C LEU A 64 15.86 3.25 4.65
N ASP A 65 16.34 2.70 5.77
CA ASP A 65 16.95 1.37 5.77
C ASP A 65 15.94 0.32 5.32
N ASP A 66 16.38 -0.68 4.56
CA ASP A 66 15.47 -1.71 4.07
C ASP A 66 14.90 -2.53 5.23
N PRO A 67 13.58 -2.44 5.51
CA PRO A 67 12.98 -3.17 6.61
C PRO A 67 13.02 -4.69 6.41
N PHE A 68 13.20 -5.18 5.17
CA PHE A 68 13.39 -6.61 4.89
C PHE A 68 14.81 -7.11 5.16
N GLN A 69 15.77 -6.20 5.33
CA GLN A 69 17.15 -6.52 5.75
C GLN A 69 17.39 -6.19 7.23
N ALA A 70 16.41 -5.56 7.89
CA ALA A 70 16.53 -5.17 9.29
C ALA A 70 16.45 -6.40 10.22
N PRO A 71 17.30 -6.49 11.25
CA PRO A 71 17.26 -7.60 12.19
C PRO A 71 15.88 -7.78 12.84
N GLY A 72 15.41 -9.03 12.84
CA GLY A 72 14.19 -9.42 13.56
C GLY A 72 12.87 -8.93 12.94
N ASN A 73 12.88 -8.37 11.73
CA ASN A 73 11.67 -8.00 10.97
C ASN A 73 10.67 -7.13 11.77
N GLN A 74 11.15 -6.38 12.76
CA GLN A 74 10.31 -5.72 13.76
C GLN A 74 9.47 -4.57 13.19
N SER A 75 9.92 -3.99 12.08
CA SER A 75 9.23 -2.93 11.35
C SER A 75 8.32 -3.45 10.24
N LEU A 76 8.32 -4.76 9.94
CA LEU A 76 7.45 -5.35 8.93
C LEU A 76 6.02 -5.44 9.46
N ILE A 77 5.08 -5.01 8.63
CA ILE A 77 3.65 -5.21 8.88
C ILE A 77 3.35 -6.70 8.65
N PRO A 78 2.72 -7.42 9.60
CA PRO A 78 2.46 -8.85 9.48
C PRO A 78 1.29 -9.14 8.54
N LEU A 79 1.49 -8.89 7.25
CA LEU A 79 0.48 -9.05 6.20
C LEU A 79 0.05 -10.50 6.01
N GLU A 80 0.93 -11.46 6.31
CA GLU A 80 0.65 -12.90 6.28
C GLU A 80 -0.47 -13.31 7.25
N LYS A 81 -0.62 -12.58 8.37
CA LYS A 81 -1.67 -12.85 9.36
C LYS A 81 -3.02 -12.29 8.96
N ALA A 82 -3.08 -11.46 7.92
CA ALA A 82 -4.33 -10.87 7.48
C ALA A 82 -5.13 -11.85 6.60
N GLU A 83 -6.43 -11.89 6.81
CA GLU A 83 -7.41 -12.59 5.95
C GLU A 83 -7.96 -11.69 4.83
N ALA A 84 -7.54 -10.41 4.77
CA ALA A 84 -8.04 -9.44 3.80
C ALA A 84 -7.50 -9.69 2.39
N GLN A 85 -8.26 -9.35 1.34
CA GLN A 85 -7.68 -9.28 -0.01
C GLN A 85 -6.86 -8.00 -0.14
N PHE A 86 -5.75 -8.08 -0.88
CA PHE A 86 -4.84 -6.95 -1.10
C PHE A 86 -4.80 -6.52 -2.57
N LEU A 87 -4.69 -5.22 -2.77
CA LEU A 87 -4.36 -4.61 -4.05
C LEU A 87 -3.24 -3.61 -3.82
N PHE A 88 -2.06 -3.91 -4.36
CA PHE A 88 -0.91 -3.01 -4.35
C PHE A 88 -0.89 -2.21 -5.65
N VAL A 89 -0.72 -0.89 -5.54
CA VAL A 89 -0.70 0.03 -6.68
C VAL A 89 0.58 0.85 -6.55
N LEU A 90 1.46 0.77 -7.54
CA LEU A 90 2.78 1.40 -7.46
C LEU A 90 3.26 1.95 -8.80
N GLY A 91 4.07 3.00 -8.71
CA GLY A 91 4.84 3.55 -9.82
C GLY A 91 6.27 3.02 -9.79
N GLN A 92 6.82 2.67 -10.95
CA GLN A 92 8.20 2.19 -11.05
C GLN A 92 9.24 3.32 -11.09
N ASP A 93 8.81 4.56 -11.32
CA ASP A 93 9.66 5.75 -11.29
C ASP A 93 9.46 6.52 -9.96
N ASP A 94 9.23 5.82 -8.86
CA ASP A 94 9.10 6.42 -7.52
C ASP A 94 10.48 6.76 -6.95
N HIS A 95 10.77 8.05 -6.81
CA HIS A 95 12.03 8.55 -6.24
C HIS A 95 11.94 8.88 -4.74
N VAL A 96 10.79 8.65 -4.11
CA VAL A 96 10.57 8.89 -2.67
C VAL A 96 10.69 7.59 -1.89
N VAL A 97 10.11 6.52 -2.41
CA VAL A 97 10.07 5.19 -1.77
C VAL A 97 10.44 4.15 -2.82
N LYS A 98 11.16 3.08 -2.41
CA LYS A 98 11.42 1.92 -3.28
C LYS A 98 10.17 1.05 -3.46
N SER A 99 9.12 1.62 -4.03
CA SER A 99 7.79 1.03 -4.10
C SER A 99 7.76 -0.33 -4.80
N GLU A 100 8.50 -0.49 -5.90
CA GLU A 100 8.61 -1.77 -6.61
C GLU A 100 9.35 -2.85 -5.79
N HIS A 101 10.47 -2.49 -5.16
CA HIS A 101 11.23 -3.38 -4.29
C HIS A 101 10.35 -3.89 -3.13
N TYR A 102 9.71 -2.97 -2.41
CA TYR A 102 8.89 -3.34 -1.26
C TYR A 102 7.65 -4.16 -1.66
N ALA A 103 6.99 -3.84 -2.77
CA ALA A 103 5.90 -4.66 -3.26
C ALA A 103 6.37 -6.07 -3.63
N THR A 104 7.54 -6.19 -4.25
CA THR A 104 8.14 -7.49 -4.61
C THR A 104 8.43 -8.32 -3.36
N GLU A 105 9.07 -7.73 -2.34
CA GLU A 105 9.38 -8.41 -1.09
C GLU A 105 8.12 -8.81 -0.31
N VAL A 106 7.11 -7.93 -0.25
CA VAL A 106 5.80 -8.29 0.33
C VAL A 106 5.18 -9.46 -0.40
N CYS A 107 5.25 -9.50 -1.73
CA CYS A 107 4.62 -10.57 -2.51
C CYS A 107 5.34 -11.91 -2.33
N LYS A 108 6.68 -11.92 -2.28
CA LYS A 108 7.44 -13.12 -1.90
C LYS A 108 7.03 -13.62 -0.53
N LEU A 109 6.90 -12.72 0.45
CA LEU A 109 6.47 -13.05 1.81
C LEU A 109 5.06 -13.65 1.83
N LEU A 110 4.11 -13.06 1.11
CA LEU A 110 2.74 -13.58 1.02
C LEU A 110 2.71 -14.95 0.33
N GLN A 111 3.43 -15.12 -0.79
CA GLN A 111 3.50 -16.39 -1.52
C GLN A 111 4.14 -17.51 -0.69
N ALA A 112 5.22 -17.21 0.04
CA ALA A 112 5.87 -18.17 0.93
C ALA A 112 4.94 -18.68 2.05
N GLN A 113 3.89 -17.90 2.37
CA GLN A 113 2.85 -18.23 3.35
C GLN A 113 1.59 -18.82 2.70
N GLY A 114 1.65 -19.19 1.41
CA GLY A 114 0.54 -19.77 0.66
C GLY A 114 -0.63 -18.82 0.41
N LYS A 115 -0.41 -17.50 0.50
CA LYS A 115 -1.45 -16.50 0.23
C LYS A 115 -1.56 -16.27 -1.28
N GLU A 116 -2.79 -16.30 -1.77
CA GLU A 116 -3.13 -15.98 -3.17
C GLU A 116 -4.09 -14.78 -3.28
N ASN A 117 -4.49 -14.22 -2.14
CA ASN A 117 -5.46 -13.15 -2.01
C ASN A 117 -4.86 -11.76 -2.22
N PHE A 118 -3.99 -11.58 -3.21
CA PHE A 118 -3.39 -10.29 -3.53
C PHE A 118 -3.21 -10.05 -5.03
N GLN A 119 -3.13 -8.78 -5.42
CA GLN A 119 -2.85 -8.34 -6.79
C GLN A 119 -1.86 -7.17 -6.75
N ILE A 120 -1.03 -7.04 -7.78
CA ILE A 120 -0.11 -5.91 -7.95
C ILE A 120 -0.43 -5.22 -9.27
N LEU A 121 -0.55 -3.90 -9.24
CA LEU A 121 -0.57 -3.04 -10.41
C LEU A 121 0.71 -2.20 -10.39
N SER A 122 1.60 -2.51 -11.32
CA SER A 122 2.86 -1.78 -11.51
C SER A 122 2.78 -0.93 -12.78
N TYR A 123 3.12 0.36 -12.66
CA TYR A 123 3.04 1.30 -13.77
C TYR A 123 4.44 1.84 -14.13
N PRO A 124 5.01 1.42 -15.27
CA PRO A 124 6.26 1.96 -15.79
C PRO A 124 6.19 3.48 -16.02
N GLY A 125 7.25 4.19 -15.64
CA GLY A 125 7.36 5.63 -15.80
C GLY A 125 6.31 6.44 -15.00
N THR A 126 5.64 5.82 -14.04
CA THR A 126 4.75 6.51 -13.09
C THR A 126 5.51 6.76 -11.80
N GLY A 127 5.39 7.98 -11.27
CA GLY A 127 6.06 8.40 -10.05
C GLY A 127 5.32 7.99 -8.78
N HIS A 128 5.71 8.64 -7.69
CA HIS A 128 5.22 8.41 -6.33
C HIS A 128 3.71 8.65 -6.17
N CYS A 129 3.21 9.75 -6.72
CA CYS A 129 1.79 10.11 -6.62
C CYS A 129 1.02 9.43 -7.75
N ILE A 130 0.03 8.59 -7.41
CA ILE A 130 -0.96 8.04 -8.35
C ILE A 130 -2.33 8.58 -7.95
N ASP A 131 -2.63 9.79 -8.42
CA ASP A 131 -3.86 10.51 -8.10
C ASP A 131 -5.07 10.00 -8.91
N PRO A 132 -6.32 10.41 -8.58
CA PRO A 132 -7.48 10.16 -9.43
C PRO A 132 -7.28 10.65 -10.87
N PRO A 133 -8.05 10.12 -11.83
CA PRO A 133 -7.92 10.48 -13.24
C PRO A 133 -7.93 11.99 -13.48
N PHE A 134 -7.07 12.44 -14.39
CA PHE A 134 -6.94 13.82 -14.85
C PHE A 134 -6.35 14.82 -13.85
N PHE A 135 -5.93 14.37 -12.65
CA PHE A 135 -5.07 15.19 -11.79
C PHE A 135 -3.73 15.45 -12.47
N PRO A 136 -3.17 16.67 -12.36
CA PRO A 136 -1.91 17.02 -13.01
C PRO A 136 -0.74 16.21 -12.43
N LEU A 137 0.28 15.96 -13.25
CA LEU A 137 1.51 15.33 -12.79
C LEU A 137 2.35 16.30 -11.95
N TYR A 138 2.73 15.87 -10.76
CA TYR A 138 3.68 16.57 -9.91
C TYR A 138 5.03 15.83 -9.91
N ARG A 139 5.98 16.26 -10.77
CA ARG A 139 7.33 15.64 -10.81
C ARG A 139 8.21 16.04 -9.63
N ILE A 140 7.89 17.15 -8.98
CA ILE A 140 8.67 17.70 -7.85
C ILE A 140 7.70 18.15 -6.76
N GLY A 141 7.96 17.71 -5.53
CA GLY A 141 7.20 18.04 -4.33
C GLY A 141 8.09 18.51 -3.18
N SER A 142 7.52 18.60 -1.99
CA SER A 142 8.28 18.76 -0.75
C SER A 142 8.24 17.43 0.01
N HIS A 143 9.40 16.95 0.46
CA HIS A 143 9.46 15.77 1.31
C HIS A 143 8.84 16.08 2.68
N LEU A 144 7.89 15.27 3.12
CA LEU A 144 7.08 15.55 4.32
C LEU A 144 7.91 15.73 5.59
N VAL A 145 8.97 14.92 5.75
CA VAL A 145 9.85 14.94 6.95
C VAL A 145 10.97 15.98 6.86
N PHE A 146 11.74 16.00 5.77
CA PHE A 146 12.88 16.91 5.63
C PHE A 146 12.51 18.32 5.17
N HIS A 147 11.27 18.55 4.74
CA HIS A 147 10.78 19.82 4.20
C HIS A 147 11.60 20.37 3.02
N LYS A 148 12.38 19.50 2.34
CA LYS A 148 13.23 19.82 1.19
C LYS A 148 12.58 19.36 -0.12
N ARG A 149 13.07 19.88 -1.25
CA ARG A 149 12.52 19.57 -2.58
C ARG A 149 12.82 18.12 -2.96
N ALA A 150 11.77 17.36 -3.24
CA ALA A 150 11.82 15.96 -3.61
C ALA A 150 11.47 15.76 -5.08
N VAL A 151 12.24 14.94 -5.78
CA VAL A 151 11.79 14.34 -7.04
C VAL A 151 10.75 13.29 -6.70
N LEU A 152 9.56 13.41 -7.29
CA LEU A 152 8.48 12.42 -7.14
C LEU A 152 8.44 11.46 -8.32
N GLY A 153 9.14 11.79 -9.42
CA GLY A 153 9.17 11.03 -10.66
C GLY A 153 7.91 11.15 -11.50
N GLY A 154 7.84 10.35 -12.55
CA GLY A 154 6.71 10.25 -13.46
C GLY A 154 6.91 10.98 -14.78
N GLU A 155 6.39 10.36 -15.84
CA GLU A 155 6.31 10.88 -17.20
C GLU A 155 4.84 11.14 -17.57
N LEU A 156 4.52 12.34 -18.05
CA LEU A 156 3.15 12.85 -18.14
C LEU A 156 2.19 11.88 -18.86
N ARG A 157 2.57 11.39 -20.04
CA ARG A 157 1.70 10.55 -20.86
C ARG A 157 1.40 9.19 -20.23
N VAL A 158 2.41 8.56 -19.63
CA VAL A 158 2.24 7.25 -18.99
C VAL A 158 1.54 7.40 -17.64
N TYR A 159 1.83 8.48 -16.90
CA TYR A 159 1.14 8.85 -15.68
C TYR A 159 -0.36 8.99 -15.90
N SER A 160 -0.79 9.78 -16.89
CA SER A 160 -2.22 9.97 -17.15
C SER A 160 -2.94 8.66 -17.50
N LYS A 161 -2.28 7.75 -18.23
CA LYS A 161 -2.82 6.42 -18.51
C LYS A 161 -2.89 5.55 -17.25
N ALA A 162 -1.86 5.60 -16.41
CA ALA A 162 -1.80 4.89 -15.15
C ALA A 162 -2.92 5.32 -14.20
N GLN A 163 -3.21 6.62 -14.08
CA GLN A 163 -4.33 7.11 -13.24
C GLN A 163 -5.67 6.52 -13.68
N VAL A 164 -5.99 6.60 -14.98
CA VAL A 164 -7.26 6.09 -15.53
C VAL A 164 -7.38 4.58 -15.28
N HIS A 165 -6.32 3.83 -15.57
CA HIS A 165 -6.32 2.39 -15.38
C HIS A 165 -6.41 2.03 -13.89
N ALA A 166 -5.56 2.59 -13.03
CA ALA A 166 -5.54 2.32 -11.60
C ALA A 166 -6.88 2.62 -10.95
N TRP A 167 -7.50 3.75 -11.27
CA TRP A 167 -8.80 4.13 -10.76
C TRP A 167 -9.87 3.07 -11.10
N SER A 168 -9.92 2.64 -12.35
CA SER A 168 -10.86 1.60 -12.79
C SER A 168 -10.64 0.27 -12.05
N GLN A 169 -9.38 -0.14 -11.85
CA GLN A 169 -9.02 -1.38 -11.16
C GLN A 169 -9.36 -1.31 -9.66
N ILE A 170 -9.10 -0.18 -9.00
CA ILE A 170 -9.47 0.05 -7.60
C ILE A 170 -10.99 -0.07 -7.43
N GLN A 171 -11.77 0.56 -8.31
CA GLN A 171 -13.23 0.46 -8.28
C GLN A 171 -13.71 -0.98 -8.51
N ALA A 172 -13.12 -1.70 -9.46
CA ALA A 172 -13.46 -3.11 -9.72
C ALA A 172 -13.13 -4.02 -8.52
N PHE A 173 -11.96 -3.83 -7.92
CA PHE A 173 -11.52 -4.55 -6.73
C PHE A 173 -12.52 -4.40 -5.57
N PHE A 174 -12.92 -3.16 -5.24
CA PHE A 174 -13.91 -2.92 -4.19
C PHE A 174 -15.30 -3.47 -4.52
N LYS A 175 -15.74 -3.40 -5.79
CA LYS A 175 -17.01 -4.01 -6.22
C LYS A 175 -16.98 -5.54 -6.02
N ASN A 176 -15.87 -6.20 -6.36
CA ASN A 176 -15.71 -7.64 -6.21
C ASN A 176 -15.67 -8.07 -4.74
N LEU A 177 -14.99 -7.30 -3.89
CA LEU A 177 -14.98 -7.50 -2.44
C LEU A 177 -16.41 -7.52 -1.86
N LYS A 178 -17.24 -6.53 -2.22
CA LYS A 178 -18.62 -6.44 -1.77
C LYS A 178 -19.49 -7.60 -2.25
N LYS A 179 -19.26 -8.10 -3.47
CA LYS A 179 -19.99 -9.27 -4.01
C LYS A 179 -19.62 -10.54 -3.24
N ASN A 180 -18.36 -10.73 -2.90
CA ASN A 180 -17.89 -11.92 -2.18
C ASN A 180 -18.41 -11.97 -0.73
N GLN A 181 -18.62 -10.83 -0.09
CA GLN A 181 -19.24 -10.75 1.24
C GLN A 181 -20.74 -11.12 1.25
N LYS A 182 -21.43 -10.97 0.12
CA LYS A 182 -22.88 -11.25 -0.01
C LYS A 182 -23.20 -12.70 -0.35
N LYS A 183 -22.21 -13.55 -0.64
CA LYS A 183 -22.45 -14.97 -0.91
C LYS A 183 -22.64 -15.69 0.44
N PRO A 184 -23.79 -16.34 0.70
CA PRO A 184 -23.93 -17.17 1.89
C PRO A 184 -22.89 -18.31 1.84
N PRO A 185 -22.37 -18.76 3.00
CA PRO A 185 -21.46 -19.90 3.04
C PRO A 185 -22.11 -21.11 2.36
N LYS A 186 -21.36 -21.79 1.49
CA LYS A 186 -21.82 -23.04 0.89
C LYS A 186 -22.00 -24.04 2.03
N ASN A 187 -23.24 -24.43 2.31
CA ASN A 187 -23.52 -25.51 3.25
C ASN A 187 -22.81 -26.78 2.73
N PRO A 188 -21.96 -27.46 3.51
CA PRO A 188 -21.51 -28.79 3.17
C PRO A 188 -22.77 -29.64 3.06
N LYS A 189 -22.98 -30.29 1.92
CA LYS A 189 -24.10 -31.22 1.74
C LYS A 189 -23.99 -32.28 2.84
N ASN A 190 -25.00 -32.37 3.70
CA ASN A 190 -25.22 -33.51 4.58
C ASN A 190 -25.43 -34.74 3.70
N ASN A 191 -24.37 -35.52 3.47
CA ASN A 191 -24.50 -36.89 3.00
C ASN A 191 -24.66 -37.78 4.23
N HIS A 192 -25.86 -37.75 4.81
CA HIS A 192 -26.35 -38.85 5.63
C HIS A 192 -27.57 -39.41 4.89
N GLU A 193 -27.32 -40.30 3.94
CA GLU A 193 -28.33 -41.30 3.60
C GLU A 193 -28.20 -42.41 4.66
N GLU A 194 -29.20 -42.46 5.53
CA GLU A 194 -29.52 -43.61 6.36
C GLU A 194 -29.76 -44.82 5.45
N ILE A 195 -28.85 -45.79 5.48
CA ILE A 195 -29.18 -47.15 5.05
C ILE A 195 -29.92 -47.79 6.21
N HIS A 196 -31.25 -47.83 6.11
CA HIS A 196 -32.09 -48.66 6.97
C HIS A 196 -31.71 -50.14 6.80
N SER A 197 -31.31 -50.76 7.90
CA SER A 197 -31.33 -52.20 8.07
C SER A 197 -32.79 -52.67 8.15
N LYS A 198 -33.19 -53.56 7.24
CA LYS A 198 -34.21 -54.60 7.43
C LYS A 198 -33.97 -55.73 6.43
#